data_AF-A0A1N7L9F5-F1
#
_entry.id   AF-A0A1N7L9F5-F1
#
_cell.length_a   1.000
_cell.length_b   1.000
_cell.length_c   1.000
_cell.angle_alpha   90.00
_cell.angle_beta   90.00
_cell.angle_gamma   90.00
#
_symmetry.space_group_name_H-M   'P 1'
#
loop_
_entity.id
_entity.type
_entity.pdbx_description
1 polymer ?
#
loop_
_entity_poly.entity_id
_entity_poly.type
_entity_poly.pdbx_seq_one_letter_code
_entity_poly.pdbx_strand_id
1 'polypeptide(L)'
;MRHVLSVLFCLLAPLAAWAAPQVGLPEGGRAPRSIALILSDRAALPDARALIARLHKVEAMTILLSAEDLAGQGCDGIGEAVRAVAHDSAAAKGVPAFLPVLVGLGAGADLALAAAGSQPQAFKGLATLDHAALPAGGCWQPRAGAKAPVRWHAAAAAQPFPGVAGIRHYPTDKGRTGALLGAYLALAGTDHALPPGPSALPGFPLTLHHDPAAPARDTYAIFLSGDGGWANFDREVADRLAAAGVPVAGLSTLKYLWSARTPADIAADMARIDAHFAPRFGRRRVLLVGFSMGANVTPFYARHLPPEMQARLAGLALLSPERRTGFEVVLGGWLGRATGAQDVAAAIDAAAPMRVACLYGARDDTSACPDITAPVALHRFEGGHHLDKDYDGVARHLLALIDSAQAE
;
A
#
# COMPACT_ATOMS: atom_id res chain seq x y z
N MET A 1 -1.66 -72.74 27.98
CA MET A 1 -1.86 -71.47 28.72
C MET A 1 -0.62 -70.62 28.43
N ARG A 2 -0.64 -69.79 27.37
CA ARG A 2 -1.03 -68.36 27.31
C ARG A 2 -0.16 -67.43 28.19
N HIS A 3 0.20 -66.28 27.57
CA HIS A 3 0.96 -65.10 28.05
C HIS A 3 2.46 -65.13 27.63
N VAL A 4 2.89 -64.64 26.46
CA VAL A 4 2.74 -63.30 25.83
C VAL A 4 3.15 -62.17 26.78
N LEU A 5 4.46 -61.89 26.85
CA LEU A 5 4.96 -60.54 27.15
C LEU A 5 5.22 -59.86 25.80
N SER A 6 4.19 -59.19 25.28
CA SER A 6 4.35 -58.26 24.17
C SER A 6 5.01 -56.99 24.66
N VAL A 7 6.10 -56.67 23.99
CA VAL A 7 6.73 -55.36 23.89
C VAL A 7 5.66 -54.27 23.74
N LEU A 8 5.54 -53.39 24.74
CA LEU A 8 4.86 -52.11 24.59
C LEU A 8 5.92 -51.00 24.59
N PHE A 9 6.73 -50.98 23.52
CA PHE A 9 7.42 -49.77 23.14
C PHE A 9 6.34 -48.86 22.53
N CYS A 10 5.73 -48.02 23.37
CA CYS A 10 4.99 -46.87 22.87
C CYS A 10 5.97 -46.03 22.06
N LEU A 11 5.89 -46.16 20.73
CA LEU A 11 6.36 -45.14 19.80
C LEU A 11 5.55 -43.87 20.10
N LEU A 12 6.00 -43.11 21.10
CA LEU A 12 5.90 -41.66 21.06
C LEU A 12 6.71 -41.24 19.84
N ALA A 13 6.08 -41.30 18.66
CA ALA A 13 6.54 -40.49 17.55
C ALA A 13 6.65 -39.08 18.11
N PRO A 14 7.79 -38.39 17.97
CA PRO A 14 7.83 -36.99 18.35
C PRO A 14 6.71 -36.33 17.55
N LEU A 15 5.78 -35.67 18.24
CA LEU A 15 4.89 -34.68 17.62
C LEU A 15 5.82 -33.77 16.84
N ALA A 16 5.98 -34.03 15.53
CA ALA A 16 6.99 -33.40 14.73
C ALA A 16 6.84 -31.90 14.96
N ALA A 17 7.87 -31.31 15.59
CA ALA A 17 7.93 -29.88 15.73
C ALA A 17 7.83 -29.36 14.30
N TRP A 18 6.72 -28.69 13.99
CA TRP A 18 6.67 -27.83 12.83
C TRP A 18 7.63 -26.68 13.18
N ALA A 19 8.91 -26.91 12.88
CA ALA A 19 9.98 -25.96 13.10
C ALA A 19 10.53 -25.59 11.73
N ALA A 20 10.67 -24.27 11.52
CA ALA A 20 11.00 -23.56 10.29
C ALA A 20 9.80 -23.08 9.44
N PRO A 21 9.94 -21.91 8.79
CA PRO A 21 8.97 -21.40 7.83
C PRO A 21 8.75 -22.40 6.69
N GLN A 22 7.49 -22.70 6.40
CA GLN A 22 7.11 -23.51 5.24
C GLN A 22 6.88 -22.58 4.05
N VAL A 23 7.81 -22.60 3.09
CA VAL A 23 7.78 -21.76 1.89
C VAL A 23 7.26 -22.55 0.70
N GLY A 24 6.22 -22.03 0.04
CA GLY A 24 5.61 -22.60 -1.17
C GLY A 24 5.62 -21.60 -2.33
N LEU A 25 5.85 -22.10 -3.54
CA LEU A 25 5.83 -21.33 -4.79
C LEU A 25 4.60 -21.66 -5.62
N PRO A 26 4.19 -20.78 -6.55
CA PRO A 26 3.09 -21.03 -7.48
C PRO A 26 3.23 -22.33 -8.28
N GLU A 27 2.09 -22.92 -8.65
CA GLU A 27 2.06 -24.10 -9.52
C GLU A 27 2.58 -23.76 -10.93
N GLY A 28 3.19 -24.75 -11.58
CA GLY A 28 3.62 -24.64 -12.98
C GLY A 28 4.80 -23.70 -13.23
N GLY A 29 5.58 -23.36 -12.20
CA GLY A 29 6.81 -22.57 -12.35
C GLY A 29 6.59 -21.10 -12.69
N ARG A 30 5.37 -20.57 -12.49
CA ARG A 30 5.05 -19.17 -12.75
C ARG A 30 5.74 -18.25 -11.75
N ALA A 31 6.18 -17.08 -12.21
CA ALA A 31 6.74 -16.05 -11.34
C ALA A 31 5.66 -15.57 -10.33
N PRO A 32 5.96 -15.51 -9.02
CA PRO A 32 5.01 -14.99 -8.05
C PRO A 32 4.66 -13.52 -8.33
N ARG A 33 3.41 -13.16 -8.08
CA ARG A 33 2.90 -11.77 -8.17
C ARG A 33 2.55 -11.15 -6.82
N SER A 34 2.56 -11.96 -5.77
CA SER A 34 2.31 -11.54 -4.39
C SER A 34 2.91 -12.53 -3.40
N ILE A 35 3.03 -12.08 -2.14
CA ILE A 35 3.48 -12.92 -1.02
C ILE A 35 2.35 -12.98 0.01
N ALA A 36 1.98 -14.19 0.43
CA ALA A 36 1.10 -14.47 1.56
C ALA A 36 1.93 -14.94 2.74
N LEU A 37 1.95 -14.13 3.81
CA LEU A 37 2.65 -14.45 5.04
C LEU A 37 1.63 -14.91 6.07
N ILE A 38 1.56 -16.21 6.27
CA ILE A 38 0.48 -16.90 6.98
C ILE A 38 0.97 -17.30 8.36
N LEU A 39 0.34 -16.79 9.40
CA LEU A 39 0.59 -17.15 10.79
C LEU A 39 -0.59 -18.02 11.26
N SER A 40 -0.29 -19.23 11.71
CA SER A 40 -1.30 -20.20 12.14
C SER A 40 -0.80 -20.99 13.34
N ASP A 41 -1.71 -21.34 14.25
CA ASP A 41 -1.47 -22.39 15.23
C ASP A 41 -1.75 -23.78 14.63
N ARG A 42 -1.48 -24.84 15.43
CA ARG A 42 -1.76 -26.22 15.01
C ARG A 42 -3.25 -26.50 14.75
N ALA A 43 -4.16 -25.85 15.49
CA ALA A 43 -5.60 -26.09 15.37
C ALA A 43 -6.17 -25.55 14.05
N ALA A 44 -5.67 -24.41 13.59
CA ALA A 44 -6.07 -23.75 12.34
C ALA A 44 -5.26 -24.20 11.11
N LEU A 45 -4.30 -25.11 11.27
CA LEU A 45 -3.45 -25.60 10.18
C LEU A 45 -4.22 -26.20 8.99
N PRO A 46 -5.37 -26.91 9.17
CA PRO A 46 -6.18 -27.35 8.04
C PRO A 46 -6.71 -26.20 7.18
N ASP A 47 -7.21 -25.12 7.80
CA ASP A 47 -7.69 -23.93 7.10
C ASP A 47 -6.53 -23.22 6.38
N ALA A 48 -5.36 -23.12 7.01
CA ALA A 48 -4.16 -22.54 6.40
C ALA A 48 -3.71 -23.33 5.15
N ARG A 49 -3.68 -24.66 5.23
CA ARG A 49 -3.34 -25.53 4.09
C ARG A 49 -4.36 -25.42 2.96
N ALA A 50 -5.65 -25.34 3.28
CA ALA A 50 -6.70 -25.14 2.30
C ALA A 50 -6.57 -23.79 1.57
N LEU A 51 -6.17 -22.73 2.29
CA LEU A 51 -5.85 -21.44 1.67
C LEU A 51 -4.63 -21.54 0.76
N ILE A 52 -3.52 -22.11 1.23
CA ILE A 52 -2.26 -22.25 0.48
C ILE A 52 -2.50 -22.94 -0.87
N ALA A 53 -3.25 -24.05 -0.88
CA ALA A 53 -3.58 -24.79 -2.10
C ALA A 53 -4.35 -23.95 -3.14
N ARG A 54 -5.10 -22.93 -2.71
CA ARG A 54 -5.77 -22.00 -3.62
C ARG A 54 -4.86 -20.87 -4.05
N LEU A 55 -3.99 -20.39 -3.15
CA LEU A 55 -3.03 -19.31 -3.41
C LEU A 55 -1.99 -19.68 -4.47
N HIS A 56 -1.51 -20.92 -4.49
CA HIS A 56 -0.57 -21.37 -5.52
C HIS A 56 -1.16 -21.36 -6.94
N LYS A 57 -2.49 -21.41 -7.07
CA LYS A 57 -3.21 -21.32 -8.36
C LYS A 57 -3.40 -19.89 -8.86
N VAL A 58 -3.19 -18.90 -7.98
CA VAL A 58 -3.33 -17.46 -8.28
C VAL A 58 -1.98 -16.74 -8.11
N GLU A 59 -0.89 -17.47 -8.36
CA GLU A 59 0.47 -16.92 -8.48
C GLU A 59 0.98 -16.23 -7.20
N ALA A 60 0.50 -16.65 -6.03
CA ALA A 60 1.02 -16.19 -4.75
C ALA A 60 2.11 -17.13 -4.22
N MET A 61 3.25 -16.56 -3.81
CA MET A 61 4.19 -17.23 -2.93
C MET A 61 3.60 -17.29 -1.53
N THR A 62 3.72 -18.42 -0.83
CA THR A 62 3.20 -18.59 0.53
C THR A 62 4.32 -18.86 1.50
N ILE A 63 4.28 -18.22 2.66
CA ILE A 63 5.21 -18.44 3.77
C ILE A 63 4.35 -18.73 5.00
N LEU A 64 4.38 -19.95 5.50
CA LEU A 64 3.59 -20.38 6.65
C LEU A 64 4.48 -20.48 7.90
N LEU A 65 4.11 -19.73 8.94
CA LEU A 65 4.79 -19.58 10.22
C LEU A 65 3.92 -20.10 11.38
N SER A 66 4.55 -20.80 12.31
CA SER A 66 3.89 -21.31 13.52
C SER A 66 3.69 -20.16 14.50
N ALA A 67 2.47 -20.03 15.03
CA ALA A 67 2.17 -19.09 16.10
C ALA A 67 2.95 -19.42 17.38
N GLU A 68 3.18 -20.71 17.63
CA GLU A 68 3.93 -21.21 18.77
C GLU A 68 5.42 -20.82 18.72
N ASP A 69 6.03 -20.82 17.53
CA ASP A 69 7.43 -20.37 17.33
C ASP A 69 7.60 -18.85 17.53
N LEU A 70 6.51 -18.10 17.36
CA LEU A 70 6.48 -16.65 17.51
C LEU A 70 5.99 -16.21 18.90
N ALA A 71 5.58 -17.17 19.75
CA ALA A 71 5.09 -16.89 21.08
C ALA A 71 6.20 -16.29 21.97
N GLY A 72 5.85 -15.27 22.76
CA GLY A 72 6.79 -14.59 23.68
C GLY A 72 7.60 -13.45 23.05
N GLN A 73 7.47 -13.20 21.75
CA GLN A 73 8.01 -12.00 21.12
C GLN A 73 7.36 -10.74 21.69
N GLY A 74 8.18 -9.75 22.03
CA GLY A 74 7.70 -8.40 22.38
C GLY A 74 7.14 -7.67 21.16
N CYS A 75 6.49 -6.53 21.39
CA CYS A 75 5.75 -5.85 20.35
C CYS A 75 6.55 -5.34 19.18
N ASP A 76 7.74 -4.80 19.45
CA ASP A 76 8.63 -4.36 18.37
C ASP A 76 9.28 -5.56 17.67
N GLY A 77 9.50 -6.65 18.41
CA GLY A 77 10.15 -7.87 17.92
C GLY A 77 9.30 -8.69 16.96
N ILE A 78 7.98 -8.79 17.19
CA ILE A 78 7.11 -9.63 16.35
C ILE A 78 7.00 -9.09 14.92
N GLY A 79 6.82 -7.77 14.75
CA GLY A 79 6.74 -7.15 13.43
C GLY A 79 8.05 -7.27 12.67
N GLU A 80 9.18 -7.05 13.34
CA GLU A 80 10.51 -7.19 12.74
C GLU A 80 10.81 -8.64 12.33
N ALA A 81 10.56 -9.60 13.22
CA ALA A 81 10.80 -11.02 12.95
C ALA A 81 9.98 -11.52 11.76
N VAL A 82 8.68 -11.21 11.75
CA VAL A 82 7.76 -11.63 10.67
C VAL A 82 8.15 -10.98 9.33
N ARG A 83 8.53 -9.69 9.34
CA ARG A 83 9.06 -8.98 8.15
C ARG A 83 10.36 -9.62 7.65
N ALA A 84 11.29 -9.93 8.54
CA ALA A 84 12.58 -10.52 8.19
C ALA A 84 12.41 -11.88 7.52
N VAL A 85 11.58 -12.77 8.08
CA VAL A 85 11.27 -14.07 7.46
C VAL A 85 10.70 -13.89 6.05
N ALA A 86 9.78 -12.94 5.86
CA ALA A 86 9.21 -12.69 4.53
C ALA A 86 10.26 -12.23 3.52
N HIS A 87 11.10 -11.27 3.91
CA HIS A 87 12.19 -10.77 3.10
C HIS A 87 13.19 -11.87 2.73
N ASP A 88 13.68 -12.60 3.73
CA ASP A 88 14.73 -13.61 3.54
C ASP A 88 14.23 -14.81 2.74
N SER A 89 12.97 -15.20 2.94
CA SER A 89 12.33 -16.25 2.14
C SER A 89 12.18 -15.83 0.69
N ALA A 90 11.76 -14.59 0.42
CA ALA A 90 11.63 -14.07 -0.95
C ALA A 90 12.99 -14.02 -1.66
N ALA A 91 14.01 -13.48 -0.98
CA ALA A 91 15.38 -13.40 -1.47
C ALA A 91 15.94 -14.79 -1.78
N ALA A 92 15.78 -15.76 -0.88
CA ALA A 92 16.24 -17.14 -1.07
C ALA A 92 15.55 -17.86 -2.24
N LYS A 93 14.39 -17.37 -2.71
CA LYS A 93 13.66 -17.91 -3.86
C LYS A 93 13.79 -17.05 -5.12
N GLY A 94 14.58 -15.98 -5.09
CA GLY A 94 14.71 -15.05 -6.23
C GLY A 94 13.40 -14.35 -6.58
N VAL A 95 12.48 -14.24 -5.61
CA VAL A 95 11.19 -13.57 -5.80
C VAL A 95 11.38 -12.09 -5.51
N PRO A 96 10.83 -11.17 -6.34
CA PRO A 96 10.84 -9.75 -6.02
C PRO A 96 10.30 -9.53 -4.61
N ALA A 97 10.86 -8.59 -3.89
CA ALA A 97 10.57 -8.41 -2.47
C ALA A 97 9.18 -7.80 -2.25
N PHE A 98 8.08 -8.28 -2.83
CA PHE A 98 6.76 -7.68 -2.64
C PHE A 98 6.41 -7.53 -1.15
N LEU A 99 5.77 -6.42 -0.78
CA LEU A 99 5.23 -6.29 0.57
C LEU A 99 4.17 -7.38 0.78
N PRO A 100 4.33 -8.25 1.80
CA PRO A 100 3.42 -9.38 1.99
C PRO A 100 2.05 -8.93 2.45
N VAL A 101 1.01 -9.67 2.03
CA VAL A 101 -0.28 -9.66 2.74
C VAL A 101 -0.11 -10.56 3.95
N LEU A 102 -0.32 -9.99 5.13
CA LEU A 102 -0.27 -10.71 6.39
C LEU A 102 -1.59 -11.46 6.58
N VAL A 103 -1.53 -12.75 6.89
CA VAL A 103 -2.70 -13.61 7.07
C VAL A 103 -2.63 -14.29 8.42
N GLY A 104 -3.67 -14.14 9.24
CA GLY A 104 -3.73 -14.72 10.58
C GLY A 104 -4.91 -15.68 10.76
N LEU A 105 -4.62 -16.87 11.31
CA LEU A 105 -5.63 -17.89 11.63
C LEU A 105 -5.40 -18.44 13.05
N GLY A 106 -6.48 -18.76 13.76
CA GLY A 106 -6.40 -19.20 15.16
C GLY A 106 -5.65 -18.17 16.02
N ALA A 107 -4.77 -18.62 16.91
CA ALA A 107 -3.88 -17.76 17.69
C ALA A 107 -2.91 -16.93 16.82
N GLY A 108 -2.68 -17.33 15.56
CA GLY A 108 -1.91 -16.55 14.60
C GLY A 108 -2.58 -15.23 14.19
N ALA A 109 -3.90 -15.08 14.39
CA ALA A 109 -4.60 -13.83 14.12
C ALA A 109 -4.16 -12.69 15.05
N ASP A 110 -3.96 -12.97 16.34
CA ASP A 110 -3.48 -11.98 17.32
C ASP A 110 -2.05 -11.55 17.01
N LEU A 111 -1.18 -12.50 16.67
CA LEU A 111 0.21 -12.23 16.29
C LEU A 111 0.31 -11.44 14.98
N ALA A 112 -0.55 -11.76 14.01
CA ALA A 112 -0.63 -11.01 12.76
C ALA A 112 -1.08 -9.55 13.02
N LEU A 113 -2.08 -9.35 13.87
CA LEU A 113 -2.52 -8.01 14.25
C LEU A 113 -1.41 -7.24 15.02
N ALA A 114 -0.68 -7.92 15.90
CA ALA A 114 0.46 -7.35 16.62
C ALA A 114 1.62 -6.94 15.70
N ALA A 115 1.96 -7.78 14.71
CA ALA A 115 2.95 -7.46 13.69
C ALA A 115 2.51 -6.28 12.82
N ALA A 116 1.25 -6.25 12.38
CA ALA A 116 0.71 -5.11 11.63
C ALA A 116 0.72 -3.81 12.45
N GLY A 117 0.45 -3.89 13.75
CA GLY A 117 0.49 -2.75 14.67
C GLY A 117 1.88 -2.15 14.86
N SER A 118 2.90 -2.99 14.99
CA SER A 118 4.29 -2.56 15.21
C SER A 118 5.01 -2.12 13.92
N GLN A 119 4.71 -2.76 12.79
CA GLN A 119 5.39 -2.52 11.51
C GLN A 119 4.39 -2.33 10.34
N PRO A 120 3.46 -1.36 10.41
CA PRO A 120 2.36 -1.23 9.43
C PRO A 120 2.85 -1.03 7.99
N GLN A 121 4.01 -0.41 7.80
CA GLN A 121 4.59 -0.15 6.48
C GLN A 121 5.18 -1.40 5.82
N ALA A 122 5.49 -2.44 6.62
CA ALA A 122 6.07 -3.70 6.16
C ALA A 122 5.03 -4.63 5.50
N PHE A 123 3.74 -4.32 5.64
CA PHE A 123 2.66 -5.17 5.16
C PHE A 123 1.77 -4.44 4.16
N LYS A 124 1.15 -5.19 3.25
CA LYS A 124 0.19 -4.68 2.27
C LYS A 124 -1.21 -4.49 2.87
N GLY A 125 -1.49 -5.28 3.91
CA GLY A 125 -2.72 -5.33 4.67
C GLY A 125 -2.76 -6.61 5.51
N LEU A 126 -3.84 -6.77 6.27
CA LEU A 126 -4.09 -7.89 7.16
C LEU A 126 -5.36 -8.62 6.74
N ALA A 127 -5.30 -9.93 6.57
CA ALA A 127 -6.48 -10.79 6.43
C ALA A 127 -6.56 -11.75 7.62
N THR A 128 -7.70 -11.84 8.29
CA THR A 128 -7.92 -12.79 9.38
C THR A 128 -9.10 -13.70 9.09
N LEU A 129 -9.07 -14.92 9.63
CA LEU A 129 -10.20 -15.86 9.61
C LEU A 129 -10.77 -16.03 11.01
N ASP A 130 -12.10 -15.94 11.14
CA ASP A 130 -12.85 -16.14 12.40
C ASP A 130 -12.45 -15.26 13.58
N HIS A 131 -11.53 -14.33 13.38
CA HIS A 131 -11.11 -13.42 14.42
C HIS A 131 -12.26 -12.43 14.67
N ALA A 132 -12.80 -12.44 15.89
CA ALA A 132 -14.05 -11.74 16.21
C ALA A 132 -13.94 -10.83 17.44
N ALA A 133 -12.76 -10.72 18.05
CA ALA A 133 -12.53 -9.89 19.23
C ALA A 133 -11.23 -9.10 19.07
N LEU A 134 -11.24 -7.83 19.48
CA LEU A 134 -10.00 -7.06 19.58
C LEU A 134 -9.16 -7.67 20.71
N PRO A 135 -7.85 -7.84 20.54
CA PRO A 135 -7.02 -8.46 21.57
C PRO A 135 -7.07 -7.62 22.85
N ALA A 136 -7.30 -8.29 23.99
CA ALA A 136 -7.29 -7.68 25.32
C ALA A 136 -5.84 -7.45 25.77
N GLY A 137 -5.18 -6.45 25.17
CA GLY A 137 -3.76 -6.16 25.37
C GLY A 137 -2.92 -6.37 24.11
N GLY A 138 -1.62 -6.08 24.19
CA GLY A 138 -0.68 -6.24 23.07
C GLY A 138 -0.34 -4.95 22.34
N CYS A 139 0.25 -5.10 21.15
CA CYS A 139 1.04 -4.08 20.43
C CYS A 139 0.20 -3.01 19.75
N TRP A 140 -1.09 -3.28 19.61
CA TRP A 140 -2.06 -2.33 19.14
C TRP A 140 -3.28 -2.43 20.05
N GLN A 141 -3.58 -1.34 20.76
CA GLN A 141 -4.75 -1.23 21.62
C GLN A 141 -5.72 -0.22 21.00
N PRO A 142 -6.78 -0.70 20.32
CA PRO A 142 -7.76 0.20 19.73
C PRO A 142 -8.51 0.96 20.83
N ARG A 143 -8.46 2.30 20.76
CA ARG A 143 -9.44 3.15 21.45
C ARG A 143 -10.76 3.14 20.68
N ALA A 144 -11.89 3.47 21.32
CA ALA A 144 -13.15 3.68 20.58
C ALA A 144 -12.94 4.74 19.49
N GLY A 145 -13.31 4.43 18.24
CA GLY A 145 -13.05 5.29 17.08
C GLY A 145 -11.65 5.15 16.48
N ALA A 146 -10.83 4.21 16.97
CA ALA A 146 -9.51 3.96 16.39
C ALA A 146 -9.60 3.35 14.99
N LYS A 147 -8.54 3.56 14.21
CA LYS A 147 -8.35 2.91 12.93
C LYS A 147 -7.47 1.67 13.10
N ALA A 148 -7.83 0.60 12.39
CA ALA A 148 -7.00 -0.60 12.29
C ALA A 148 -5.57 -0.22 11.86
N PRO A 149 -4.51 -0.96 12.25
CA PRO A 149 -3.13 -0.54 11.99
C PRO A 149 -2.75 -0.57 10.50
N VAL A 150 -3.46 -1.39 9.73
CA VAL A 150 -3.41 -1.48 8.27
C VAL A 150 -4.82 -1.77 7.75
N ARG A 151 -5.03 -1.77 6.42
CA ARG A 151 -6.27 -2.28 5.84
C ARG A 151 -6.51 -3.71 6.29
N TRP A 152 -7.59 -3.92 7.02
CA TRP A 152 -7.89 -5.19 7.67
C TRP A 152 -9.13 -5.82 7.05
N HIS A 153 -8.97 -6.98 6.41
CA HIS A 153 -10.06 -7.76 5.87
C HIS A 153 -10.37 -8.94 6.80
N ALA A 154 -11.49 -8.85 7.52
CA ALA A 154 -11.95 -9.86 8.45
C ALA A 154 -12.89 -10.84 7.73
N ALA A 155 -12.39 -12.05 7.45
CA ALA A 155 -13.17 -13.12 6.83
C ALA A 155 -13.84 -14.01 7.88
N ALA A 156 -15.10 -14.32 7.65
CA ALA A 156 -15.89 -15.19 8.54
C ALA A 156 -15.95 -14.72 10.01
N ALA A 157 -15.76 -13.43 10.27
CA ALA A 157 -15.93 -12.88 11.61
C ALA A 157 -17.40 -13.00 12.04
N ALA A 158 -17.63 -13.56 13.23
CA ALA A 158 -18.98 -13.80 13.75
C ALA A 158 -19.79 -12.51 13.95
N GLN A 159 -19.10 -11.39 14.23
CA GLN A 159 -19.71 -10.07 14.38
C GLN A 159 -18.79 -8.99 13.80
N PRO A 160 -19.33 -7.85 13.34
CA PRO A 160 -18.53 -6.68 13.01
C PRO A 160 -17.71 -6.20 14.21
N PHE A 161 -16.51 -5.67 13.98
CA PHE A 161 -15.72 -5.02 15.03
C PHE A 161 -16.32 -3.63 15.29
N PRO A 162 -17.04 -3.42 16.40
CA PRO A 162 -17.74 -2.16 16.62
C PRO A 162 -16.72 -1.05 16.89
N GLY A 163 -16.86 0.07 16.19
CA GLY A 163 -16.09 1.28 16.47
C GLY A 163 -14.63 1.28 16.01
N VAL A 164 -14.24 0.38 15.10
CA VAL A 164 -12.90 0.38 14.47
C VAL A 164 -13.01 0.64 12.97
N ALA A 165 -12.46 1.76 12.51
CA ALA A 165 -12.37 2.09 11.09
C ALA A 165 -11.26 1.27 10.41
N GLY A 166 -11.31 1.10 9.09
CA GLY A 166 -10.25 0.37 8.38
C GLY A 166 -10.48 -1.15 8.27
N ILE A 167 -11.61 -1.65 8.78
CA ILE A 167 -11.96 -3.08 8.72
C ILE A 167 -13.05 -3.32 7.66
N ARG A 168 -12.83 -4.30 6.80
CA ARG A 168 -13.81 -4.80 5.83
C ARG A 168 -14.19 -6.24 6.15
N HIS A 169 -15.48 -6.51 6.22
CA HIS A 169 -16.01 -7.84 6.49
C HIS A 169 -16.27 -8.64 5.21
N TYR A 170 -15.88 -9.91 5.23
CA TYR A 170 -16.09 -10.86 4.15
C TYR A 170 -16.98 -12.01 4.65
N PRO A 171 -18.25 -12.09 4.20
CA PRO A 171 -19.18 -13.12 4.64
C PRO A 171 -18.81 -14.51 4.09
N THR A 172 -19.35 -15.55 4.71
CA THR A 172 -19.06 -16.96 4.41
C THR A 172 -19.93 -17.57 3.30
N ASP A 173 -20.57 -16.75 2.46
CA ASP A 173 -21.44 -17.20 1.36
C ASP A 173 -20.72 -18.18 0.41
N LYS A 174 -19.39 -18.08 0.30
CA LYS A 174 -18.52 -18.96 -0.51
C LYS A 174 -17.71 -19.96 0.33
N GLY A 175 -18.14 -20.21 1.56
CA GLY A 175 -17.40 -20.96 2.58
C GLY A 175 -16.23 -20.17 3.19
N ARG A 176 -15.70 -20.67 4.31
CA ARG A 176 -14.61 -20.05 5.09
C ARG A 176 -13.37 -19.75 4.27
N THR A 177 -12.84 -20.75 3.57
CA THR A 177 -11.68 -20.60 2.68
C THR A 177 -11.97 -19.66 1.52
N GLY A 178 -13.22 -19.58 1.05
CA GLY A 178 -13.66 -18.63 0.02
C GLY A 178 -13.62 -17.19 0.50
N ALA A 179 -14.15 -16.93 1.70
CA ALA A 179 -14.10 -15.62 2.33
C ALA A 179 -12.66 -15.15 2.53
N LEU A 180 -11.80 -16.02 3.09
CA LEU A 180 -10.38 -15.70 3.33
C LEU A 180 -9.59 -15.47 2.04
N LEU A 181 -9.82 -16.28 1.00
CA LEU A 181 -9.20 -16.04 -0.31
C LEU A 181 -9.65 -14.69 -0.89
N GLY A 182 -10.94 -14.35 -0.80
CA GLY A 182 -11.45 -13.06 -1.27
C GLY A 182 -10.83 -11.88 -0.51
N ALA A 183 -10.71 -12.00 0.82
CA ALA A 183 -10.02 -11.04 1.67
C ALA A 183 -8.57 -10.84 1.25
N TYR A 184 -7.82 -11.95 1.07
CA TYR A 184 -6.43 -11.93 0.60
C TYR A 184 -6.29 -11.27 -0.77
N LEU A 185 -7.06 -11.72 -1.78
CA LEU A 185 -6.91 -11.25 -3.16
C LEU A 185 -7.20 -9.75 -3.29
N ALA A 186 -8.19 -9.26 -2.54
CA ALA A 186 -8.50 -7.84 -2.51
C ALA A 186 -7.34 -7.00 -1.94
N LEU A 187 -6.58 -7.53 -0.97
CA LEU A 187 -5.36 -6.87 -0.50
C LEU A 187 -4.23 -7.04 -1.51
N ALA A 188 -3.97 -8.26 -1.99
CA ALA A 188 -2.86 -8.59 -2.87
C ALA A 188 -2.90 -7.83 -4.21
N GLY A 189 -4.08 -7.49 -4.72
CA GLY A 189 -4.27 -6.74 -5.96
C GLY A 189 -4.16 -5.21 -5.85
N THR A 190 -3.91 -4.67 -4.65
CA THR A 190 -3.74 -3.22 -4.44
C THR A 190 -2.26 -2.86 -4.30
N ASP A 191 -1.89 -1.63 -3.93
CA ASP A 191 -0.55 -1.21 -3.47
C ASP A 191 0.65 -2.10 -3.89
N HIS A 192 1.20 -1.84 -5.08
CA HIS A 192 2.38 -2.50 -5.64
C HIS A 192 3.69 -1.85 -5.16
N ALA A 193 3.65 -1.11 -4.05
CA ALA A 193 4.85 -0.56 -3.45
C ALA A 193 5.87 -1.66 -3.15
N LEU A 194 7.13 -1.38 -3.47
CA LEU A 194 8.25 -2.24 -3.12
C LEU A 194 8.80 -1.86 -1.74
N PRO A 195 9.48 -2.78 -1.03
CA PRO A 195 10.14 -2.46 0.21
C PRO A 195 11.21 -1.41 -0.02
N PRO A 196 11.52 -0.65 1.03
CA PRO A 196 12.63 0.28 1.00
C PRO A 196 13.92 -0.44 0.61
N GLY A 197 14.49 -0.09 -0.55
CA GLY A 197 15.86 -0.48 -0.91
C GLY A 197 16.90 0.25 -0.06
N PRO A 198 18.20 -0.03 -0.23
CA PRO A 198 19.28 0.61 0.55
C PRO A 198 19.34 2.14 0.39
N SER A 199 18.67 2.68 -0.62
CA SER A 199 18.53 4.11 -0.88
C SER A 199 17.25 4.76 -0.37
N ALA A 200 16.38 3.99 0.28
CA ALA A 200 15.10 4.48 0.76
C ALA A 200 15.28 5.46 1.92
N LEU A 201 14.35 6.41 2.01
CA LEU A 201 14.23 7.28 3.16
C LEU A 201 13.39 6.56 4.23
N PRO A 202 13.96 6.24 5.41
CA PRO A 202 13.21 5.55 6.45
C PRO A 202 11.96 6.32 6.87
N GLY A 203 10.89 5.57 7.16
CA GLY A 203 9.61 6.14 7.59
C GLY A 203 8.64 6.53 6.47
N PHE A 204 9.02 6.38 5.20
CA PHE A 204 8.13 6.65 4.07
C PHE A 204 7.91 5.42 3.17
N PRO A 205 6.66 5.14 2.74
CA PRO A 205 6.33 4.05 1.83
C PRO A 205 6.65 4.42 0.38
N LEU A 206 7.95 4.48 0.05
CA LEU A 206 8.44 4.95 -1.25
C LEU A 206 8.83 3.81 -2.20
N THR A 207 8.51 3.97 -3.47
CA THR A 207 9.00 3.17 -4.60
C THR A 207 9.72 4.08 -5.58
N LEU A 208 10.93 3.72 -5.99
CA LEU A 208 11.75 4.55 -6.89
C LEU A 208 11.65 4.03 -8.32
N HIS A 209 11.42 4.95 -9.25
CA HIS A 209 11.48 4.71 -10.68
C HIS A 209 12.60 5.56 -11.28
N HIS A 210 13.56 4.92 -11.92
CA HIS A 210 14.70 5.61 -12.51
C HIS A 210 15.27 4.76 -13.64
N ASP A 211 15.45 5.39 -14.81
CA ASP A 211 16.19 4.83 -15.92
C ASP A 211 17.49 5.64 -16.11
N PRO A 212 18.65 5.09 -15.70
CA PRO A 212 19.94 5.75 -15.89
C PRO A 212 20.35 5.96 -17.35
N ALA A 213 19.74 5.24 -18.30
CA ALA A 213 20.02 5.37 -19.72
C ALA A 213 19.17 6.46 -20.41
N ALA A 214 18.15 6.98 -19.72
CA ALA A 214 17.27 8.00 -20.28
C ALA A 214 17.96 9.37 -20.41
N PRO A 215 17.57 10.21 -21.40
CA PRO A 215 18.10 11.56 -21.55
C PRO A 215 17.91 12.39 -20.28
N ALA A 216 18.97 12.98 -19.75
CA ALA A 216 18.90 13.73 -18.50
C ALA A 216 18.04 15.00 -18.60
N ARG A 217 17.00 15.11 -17.77
CA ARG A 217 16.25 16.36 -17.52
C ARG A 217 16.58 16.92 -16.15
N ASP A 218 16.57 18.24 -15.94
CA ASP A 218 16.89 18.82 -14.61
C ASP A 218 15.76 18.69 -13.56
N THR A 219 14.78 17.82 -13.81
CA THR A 219 13.59 17.64 -12.98
C THR A 219 13.45 16.19 -12.56
N TYR A 220 13.07 15.96 -11.31
CA TYR A 220 12.53 14.69 -10.82
C TYR A 220 11.11 14.90 -10.31
N ALA A 221 10.36 13.83 -10.05
CA ALA A 221 9.01 13.90 -9.52
C ALA A 221 8.89 13.28 -8.13
N ILE A 222 8.07 13.89 -7.28
CA ILE A 222 7.47 13.24 -6.11
C ILE A 222 6.02 12.96 -6.47
N PHE A 223 5.63 11.69 -6.48
CA PHE A 223 4.31 11.26 -6.96
C PHE A 223 3.51 10.60 -5.83
N LEU A 224 2.43 11.24 -5.40
CA LEU A 224 1.46 10.70 -4.46
C LEU A 224 0.37 9.91 -5.19
N SER A 225 0.25 8.61 -4.90
CA SER A 225 -0.74 7.72 -5.52
C SER A 225 -2.19 7.98 -5.10
N GLY A 226 -3.13 7.23 -5.69
CA GLY A 226 -4.51 7.14 -5.21
C GLY A 226 -4.68 6.37 -3.89
N ASP A 227 -5.94 6.17 -3.49
CA ASP A 227 -6.38 5.46 -2.28
C ASP A 227 -6.11 3.94 -2.31
N GLY A 228 -5.88 3.38 -3.50
CA GLY A 228 -5.44 2.01 -3.72
C GLY A 228 -4.00 1.73 -3.30
N GLY A 229 -3.21 2.76 -2.99
CA GLY A 229 -1.75 2.69 -2.80
C GLY A 229 -1.00 2.86 -4.11
N TRP A 230 0.29 2.49 -4.15
CA TRP A 230 1.14 2.62 -5.36
C TRP A 230 0.71 1.61 -6.42
N ALA A 231 -0.35 1.91 -7.17
CA ALA A 231 -1.08 0.97 -8.01
C ALA A 231 -0.50 0.89 -9.44
N ASN A 232 -1.13 0.07 -10.29
CA ASN A 232 -0.71 -0.08 -11.69
C ASN A 232 -0.66 1.26 -12.43
N PHE A 233 -1.69 2.10 -12.27
CA PHE A 233 -1.75 3.40 -12.94
C PHE A 233 -0.56 4.30 -12.55
N ASP A 234 -0.30 4.44 -11.25
CA ASP A 234 0.81 5.27 -10.73
C ASP A 234 2.15 4.76 -11.24
N ARG A 235 2.35 3.44 -11.21
CA ARG A 235 3.56 2.78 -11.70
C ARG A 235 3.80 3.02 -13.19
N GLU A 236 2.79 2.81 -14.03
CA GLU A 236 2.90 2.97 -15.47
C GLU A 236 3.22 4.41 -15.90
N VAL A 237 2.66 5.40 -15.19
CA VAL A 237 2.99 6.83 -15.41
C VAL A 237 4.42 7.11 -14.92
N ALA A 238 4.81 6.62 -13.74
CA ALA A 238 6.14 6.82 -13.19
C ALA A 238 7.25 6.19 -14.04
N ASP A 239 7.01 4.98 -14.57
CA ASP A 239 7.93 4.28 -15.49
C ASP A 239 8.16 5.09 -16.77
N ARG A 240 7.11 5.70 -17.33
CA ARG A 240 7.20 6.55 -18.52
C ARG A 240 7.94 7.86 -18.25
N LEU A 241 7.70 8.48 -17.10
CA LEU A 241 8.48 9.65 -16.67
C LEU A 241 9.96 9.29 -16.52
N ALA A 242 10.27 8.16 -15.88
CA ALA A 242 11.64 7.68 -15.70
C ALA A 242 12.33 7.42 -17.04
N ALA A 243 11.67 6.71 -17.97
CA ALA A 243 12.17 6.47 -19.32
C ALA A 243 12.35 7.77 -20.13
N ALA A 244 11.62 8.83 -19.81
CA ALA A 244 11.75 10.15 -20.41
C ALA A 244 12.76 11.06 -19.66
N GLY A 245 13.50 10.53 -18.68
CA GLY A 245 14.56 11.27 -17.99
C GLY A 245 14.17 11.98 -16.71
N VAL A 246 12.96 11.72 -16.20
CA VAL A 246 12.41 12.29 -14.95
C VAL A 246 12.31 11.16 -13.91
N PRO A 247 13.31 10.99 -13.03
CA PRO A 247 13.23 10.00 -11.95
C PRO A 247 12.04 10.29 -11.04
N VAL A 248 11.41 9.26 -10.48
CA VAL A 248 10.22 9.40 -9.64
C VAL A 248 10.45 8.76 -8.27
N ALA A 249 10.21 9.54 -7.22
CA ALA A 249 9.97 9.05 -5.87
C ALA A 249 8.46 8.88 -5.66
N GLY A 250 7.96 7.66 -5.84
CA GLY A 250 6.55 7.33 -5.72
C GLY A 250 6.14 7.01 -4.29
N LEU A 251 5.19 7.75 -3.74
CA LEU A 251 4.67 7.61 -2.38
C LEU A 251 3.29 6.93 -2.40
N SER A 252 3.17 5.80 -1.71
CA SER A 252 1.86 5.15 -1.50
C SER A 252 1.00 5.99 -0.55
N THR A 253 0.10 6.80 -1.09
CA THR A 253 -0.74 7.73 -0.31
C THR A 253 -1.66 6.98 0.66
N LEU A 254 -2.13 5.79 0.26
CA LEU A 254 -2.85 4.88 1.13
C LEU A 254 -2.15 4.67 2.48
N LYS A 255 -0.85 4.35 2.42
CA LYS A 255 -0.03 4.01 3.58
C LYS A 255 0.41 5.25 4.32
N TYR A 256 0.70 6.32 3.58
CA TYR A 256 1.15 7.57 4.11
C TYR A 256 0.04 8.32 4.90
N LEU A 257 -1.17 8.37 4.34
CA LEU A 257 -2.37 8.95 4.95
C LEU A 257 -3.25 7.89 5.63
N TRP A 258 -2.64 6.76 6.03
CA TRP A 258 -3.32 5.79 6.88
C TRP A 258 -3.64 6.36 8.26
N SER A 259 -2.92 7.40 8.70
CA SER A 259 -3.33 8.24 9.81
C SER A 259 -3.50 9.66 9.32
N ALA A 260 -4.43 10.41 9.93
CA ALA A 260 -4.66 11.79 9.58
C ALA A 260 -3.37 12.62 9.70
N ARG A 261 -3.16 13.49 8.71
CA ARG A 261 -2.04 14.45 8.69
C ARG A 261 -2.58 15.83 8.37
N THR A 262 -1.93 16.88 8.89
CA THR A 262 -2.26 18.25 8.47
C THR A 262 -1.54 18.60 7.15
N PRO A 263 -2.04 19.56 6.37
CA PRO A 263 -1.30 20.07 5.20
C PRO A 263 0.12 20.52 5.52
N ALA A 264 0.37 21.08 6.71
CA ALA A 264 1.70 21.47 7.16
C ALA A 264 2.62 20.26 7.41
N ASP A 265 2.09 19.19 8.03
CA ASP A 265 2.85 17.94 8.21
C ASP A 265 3.22 17.31 6.87
N ILE A 266 2.27 17.30 5.93
CA ILE A 266 2.52 16.76 4.58
C ILE A 266 3.59 17.58 3.87
N ALA A 267 3.53 18.91 3.95
CA ALA A 267 4.54 19.78 3.35
C ALA A 267 5.94 19.56 3.94
N ALA A 268 6.05 19.42 5.27
CA ALA A 268 7.31 19.15 5.94
C ALA A 268 7.89 17.78 5.53
N ASP A 269 7.04 16.76 5.40
CA ASP A 269 7.43 15.46 4.91
C ASP A 269 7.87 15.49 3.44
N MET A 270 7.18 16.24 2.57
CA MET A 270 7.60 16.41 1.17
C MET A 270 8.95 17.11 1.07
N ALA A 271 9.23 18.08 1.95
CA ALA A 271 10.55 18.72 2.04
C ALA A 271 11.65 17.74 2.49
N ARG A 272 11.35 16.80 3.40
CA ARG A 272 12.28 15.73 3.78
C ARG A 272 12.57 14.77 2.63
N ILE A 273 11.54 14.40 1.87
CA ILE A 273 11.69 13.56 0.67
C ILE A 273 12.53 14.30 -0.38
N ASP A 274 12.23 15.57 -0.63
CA ASP A 274 12.97 16.39 -1.58
C ASP A 274 14.45 16.55 -1.18
N ALA A 275 14.74 16.90 0.07
CA ALA A 275 16.11 17.03 0.58
C ALA A 275 16.93 15.74 0.44
N HIS A 276 16.27 14.57 0.54
CA HIS A 276 16.93 13.27 0.36
C HIS A 276 17.15 12.92 -1.11
N PHE A 277 16.16 13.18 -1.98
CA PHE A 277 16.18 12.67 -3.35
C PHE A 277 16.73 13.65 -4.40
N ALA A 278 16.61 14.96 -4.20
CA ALA A 278 17.16 15.96 -5.13
C ALA A 278 18.68 15.75 -5.39
N PRO A 279 19.56 15.66 -4.36
CA PRO A 279 20.99 15.41 -4.59
C PRO A 279 21.25 14.01 -5.14
N ARG A 280 20.44 13.02 -4.77
CA ARG A 280 20.60 11.63 -5.21
C ARG A 280 20.29 11.45 -6.69
N PHE A 281 19.25 12.12 -7.18
CA PHE A 281 18.92 12.12 -8.60
C PHE A 281 19.76 13.13 -9.39
N GLY A 282 20.47 14.04 -8.70
CA GLY A 282 21.25 15.10 -9.34
C GLY A 282 20.37 16.10 -10.09
N ARG A 283 19.15 16.36 -9.60
CA ARG A 283 18.16 17.22 -10.25
C ARG A 283 17.84 18.41 -9.38
N ARG A 284 17.71 19.59 -9.97
CA ARG A 284 17.44 20.82 -9.22
C ARG A 284 15.95 21.04 -9.03
N ARG A 285 15.13 20.75 -10.05
CA ARG A 285 13.69 21.02 -10.02
C ARG A 285 12.89 19.81 -9.57
N VAL A 286 11.73 20.05 -8.98
CA VAL A 286 10.81 19.01 -8.53
C VAL A 286 9.41 19.22 -9.11
N LEU A 287 8.86 18.20 -9.74
CA LEU A 287 7.45 18.11 -10.11
C LEU A 287 6.69 17.42 -8.99
N LEU A 288 5.62 18.02 -8.50
CA LEU A 288 4.68 17.34 -7.60
C LEU A 288 3.55 16.74 -8.43
N VAL A 289 3.40 15.43 -8.37
CA VAL A 289 2.33 14.70 -9.04
C VAL A 289 1.41 14.10 -7.99
N GLY A 290 0.10 14.25 -8.16
CA GLY A 290 -0.88 13.55 -7.35
C GLY A 290 -1.88 12.83 -8.26
N PHE A 291 -2.27 11.62 -7.90
CA PHE A 291 -3.39 10.90 -8.52
C PHE A 291 -4.51 10.66 -7.51
N SER A 292 -5.76 10.92 -7.90
CA SER A 292 -6.95 10.68 -7.07
C SER A 292 -6.75 11.30 -5.68
N MET A 293 -6.80 10.53 -4.60
CA MET A 293 -6.51 10.99 -3.24
C MET A 293 -5.18 11.77 -3.09
N GLY A 294 -4.12 11.40 -3.80
CA GLY A 294 -2.87 12.17 -3.85
C GLY A 294 -3.04 13.54 -4.52
N ALA A 295 -3.84 13.62 -5.59
CA ALA A 295 -4.19 14.86 -6.26
C ALA A 295 -5.06 15.75 -5.37
N ASN A 296 -5.96 15.15 -4.58
CA ASN A 296 -6.84 15.86 -3.68
C ASN A 296 -6.08 16.67 -2.63
N VAL A 297 -5.03 16.09 -2.02
CA VAL A 297 -4.29 16.72 -0.93
C VAL A 297 -3.18 17.67 -1.40
N THR A 298 -2.69 17.49 -2.63
CA THR A 298 -1.59 18.27 -3.21
C THR A 298 -1.78 19.79 -3.18
N PRO A 299 -2.90 20.37 -3.65
CA PRO A 299 -3.09 21.81 -3.62
C PRO A 299 -3.12 22.40 -2.21
N PHE A 300 -3.49 21.61 -1.19
CA PHE A 300 -3.51 22.06 0.20
C PHE A 300 -2.10 22.17 0.77
N TYR A 301 -1.28 21.12 0.69
CA TYR A 301 0.05 21.15 1.29
C TYR A 301 1.06 21.96 0.48
N ALA A 302 0.87 22.11 -0.84
CA ALA A 302 1.82 22.81 -1.70
C ALA A 302 2.09 24.26 -1.22
N ARG A 303 1.05 24.93 -0.70
CA ARG A 303 1.13 26.30 -0.15
C ARG A 303 1.90 26.40 1.16
N HIS A 304 2.10 25.28 1.85
CA HIS A 304 2.87 25.18 3.09
C HIS A 304 4.32 24.71 2.86
N LEU A 305 4.72 24.43 1.62
CA LEU A 305 6.09 24.01 1.32
C LEU A 305 7.09 25.10 1.72
N PRO A 306 8.31 24.74 2.16
CA PRO A 306 9.36 25.72 2.40
C PRO A 306 9.63 26.57 1.15
N PRO A 307 9.90 27.88 1.28
CA PRO A 307 10.13 28.77 0.13
C PRO A 307 11.19 28.26 -0.84
N GLU A 308 12.24 27.62 -0.33
CA GLU A 308 13.31 27.03 -1.15
C GLU A 308 12.82 25.89 -2.04
N MET A 309 11.91 25.04 -1.55
CA MET A 309 11.30 23.99 -2.36
C MET A 309 10.28 24.57 -3.33
N GLN A 310 9.49 25.57 -2.91
CA GLN A 310 8.54 26.26 -3.80
C GLN A 310 9.24 26.88 -5.00
N ALA A 311 10.40 27.52 -4.78
CA ALA A 311 11.21 28.13 -5.84
C ALA A 311 11.75 27.12 -6.87
N ARG A 312 11.82 25.84 -6.52
CA ARG A 312 12.29 24.75 -7.40
C ARG A 312 11.15 23.96 -8.04
N LEU A 313 9.89 24.29 -7.76
CA LEU A 313 8.75 23.60 -8.36
C LEU A 313 8.78 23.75 -9.89
N ALA A 314 8.75 22.62 -10.60
CA ALA A 314 8.46 22.58 -12.03
C ALA A 314 6.93 22.71 -12.29
N GLY A 315 6.12 22.37 -11.30
CA GLY A 315 4.66 22.52 -11.33
C GLY A 315 3.96 21.54 -10.39
N LEU A 316 2.63 21.64 -10.35
CA LEU A 316 1.72 20.70 -9.72
C LEU A 316 0.91 19.99 -10.81
N ALA A 317 1.05 18.68 -10.93
CA ALA A 317 0.26 17.86 -11.85
C ALA A 317 -0.78 17.06 -11.06
N LEU A 318 -2.05 17.40 -11.25
CA LEU A 318 -3.19 16.83 -10.52
C LEU A 318 -3.98 15.91 -11.45
N LEU A 319 -3.86 14.60 -11.24
CA LEU A 319 -4.48 13.56 -12.05
C LEU A 319 -5.78 13.10 -11.38
N SER A 320 -6.92 13.35 -12.02
CA SER A 320 -8.27 13.03 -11.54
C SER A 320 -8.49 13.40 -10.06
N PRO A 321 -8.23 14.66 -9.63
CA PRO A 321 -8.60 15.10 -8.29
C PRO A 321 -10.13 15.06 -8.16
N GLU A 322 -10.63 14.55 -7.04
CA GLU A 322 -12.04 14.50 -6.70
C GLU A 322 -12.52 15.84 -6.12
N ARG A 323 -13.81 16.15 -6.22
CA ARG A 323 -14.41 17.42 -5.72
C ARG A 323 -14.21 17.68 -4.23
N ARG A 324 -14.10 16.62 -3.42
CA ARG A 324 -14.02 16.70 -1.95
C ARG A 324 -12.95 15.77 -1.41
N THR A 325 -12.32 16.17 -0.32
CA THR A 325 -11.31 15.33 0.35
C THR A 325 -11.28 15.48 1.87
N GLY A 326 -10.81 14.42 2.52
CA GLY A 326 -10.21 14.46 3.85
C GLY A 326 -8.68 14.34 3.75
N PHE A 327 -7.98 14.44 4.88
CA PHE A 327 -6.53 14.22 4.95
C PHE A 327 -6.17 12.86 5.57
N GLU A 328 -7.08 11.89 5.38
CA GLU A 328 -6.97 10.52 5.88
C GLU A 328 -7.76 9.57 4.96
N VAL A 329 -7.26 8.36 4.75
CA VAL A 329 -8.02 7.26 4.10
C VAL A 329 -9.14 6.79 5.03
N VAL A 330 -10.41 6.87 4.64
CA VAL A 330 -11.50 6.28 5.42
C VAL A 330 -12.04 5.05 4.68
N LEU A 331 -11.64 3.84 5.10
CA LEU A 331 -12.25 2.63 4.55
C LEU A 331 -13.72 2.57 4.97
N GLY A 332 -14.62 2.53 3.99
CA GLY A 332 -16.06 2.64 4.18
C GLY A 332 -16.70 3.77 3.36
N GLY A 333 -15.89 4.72 2.85
CA GLY A 333 -16.28 5.55 1.72
C GLY A 333 -16.38 4.67 0.47
N TRP A 334 -17.58 4.49 -0.06
CA TRP A 334 -17.77 3.84 -1.35
C TRP A 334 -17.05 4.63 -2.45
N LEU A 335 -16.47 3.92 -3.44
CA LEU A 335 -16.17 4.51 -4.75
C LEU A 335 -17.39 5.33 -5.19
N GLY A 336 -17.23 6.64 -5.35
CA GLY A 336 -18.30 7.56 -5.78
C GLY A 336 -18.99 8.38 -4.69
N ARG A 337 -18.57 8.32 -3.42
CA ARG A 337 -18.99 9.31 -2.40
C ARG A 337 -17.81 10.15 -1.94
N ALA A 338 -17.86 11.44 -2.25
CA ALA A 338 -17.03 12.50 -1.68
C ALA A 338 -16.75 12.26 -0.19
N THR A 339 -15.53 11.85 0.16
CA THR A 339 -15.10 11.73 1.55
C THR A 339 -14.44 13.03 1.98
N GLY A 340 -14.97 13.68 3.03
CA GLY A 340 -14.36 14.85 3.66
C GLY A 340 -14.96 16.21 3.26
N ALA A 341 -14.71 17.21 4.11
CA ALA A 341 -15.36 18.52 4.04
C ALA A 341 -14.62 19.54 3.17
N GLN A 342 -13.40 19.23 2.73
CA GLN A 342 -12.54 20.20 2.05
C GLN A 342 -12.90 20.32 0.58
N ASP A 343 -12.90 21.55 0.06
CA ASP A 343 -13.19 21.87 -1.33
C ASP A 343 -11.90 21.83 -2.16
N VAL A 344 -11.77 20.82 -3.03
CA VAL A 344 -10.54 20.60 -3.79
C VAL A 344 -10.41 21.61 -4.92
N ALA A 345 -11.49 21.95 -5.63
CA ALA A 345 -11.44 22.94 -6.71
C ALA A 345 -11.02 24.32 -6.19
N ALA A 346 -11.58 24.76 -5.05
CA ALA A 346 -11.17 26.02 -4.42
C ALA A 346 -9.70 26.00 -3.96
N ALA A 347 -9.18 24.85 -3.50
CA ALA A 347 -7.78 24.71 -3.15
C ALA A 347 -6.87 24.79 -4.38
N ILE A 348 -7.29 24.20 -5.50
CA ILE A 348 -6.59 24.31 -6.78
C ILE A 348 -6.57 25.76 -7.27
N ASP A 349 -7.70 26.46 -7.22
CA ASP A 349 -7.78 27.88 -7.55
C ASP A 349 -6.81 28.71 -6.71
N ALA A 350 -6.73 28.43 -5.41
CA ALA A 350 -5.81 29.11 -4.51
C ALA A 350 -4.33 28.74 -4.73
N ALA A 351 -4.06 27.61 -5.38
CA ALA A 351 -2.72 27.17 -5.76
C ALA A 351 -2.31 27.63 -7.17
N ALA A 352 -3.19 28.26 -7.95
CA ALA A 352 -2.92 28.73 -9.32
C ALA A 352 -1.70 29.66 -9.51
N PRO A 353 -1.22 30.43 -8.50
CA PRO A 353 0.07 31.10 -8.61
C PRO A 353 1.26 30.13 -8.75
N MET A 354 1.09 28.89 -8.27
CA MET A 354 1.97 27.77 -8.60
C MET A 354 1.49 27.20 -9.92
N ARG A 355 2.40 26.87 -10.83
CA ARG A 355 2.01 26.35 -12.13
C ARG A 355 1.26 25.02 -11.98
N VAL A 356 -0.05 25.01 -12.25
CA VAL A 356 -0.91 23.83 -12.08
C VAL A 356 -1.39 23.28 -13.42
N ALA A 357 -1.34 21.96 -13.58
CA ALA A 357 -2.08 21.21 -14.58
C ALA A 357 -3.08 20.25 -13.92
N CYS A 358 -4.34 20.26 -14.39
CA CYS A 358 -5.40 19.36 -13.95
C CYS A 358 -5.81 18.45 -15.11
N LEU A 359 -5.58 17.15 -14.96
CA LEU A 359 -5.89 16.12 -15.95
C LEU A 359 -7.10 15.32 -15.44
N TYR A 360 -8.12 15.10 -16.27
CA TYR A 360 -9.32 14.35 -15.88
C TYR A 360 -9.97 13.60 -17.03
N GLY A 361 -10.69 12.52 -16.71
CA GLY A 361 -11.44 11.72 -17.68
C GLY A 361 -12.80 12.35 -18.00
N ALA A 362 -13.24 12.27 -19.25
CA ALA A 362 -14.52 12.79 -19.71
C ALA A 362 -15.75 12.19 -19.00
N ARG A 363 -15.61 10.98 -18.45
CA ARG A 363 -16.62 10.23 -17.69
C ARG A 363 -16.29 10.15 -16.19
N ASP A 364 -15.39 10.98 -15.71
CA ASP A 364 -15.02 11.08 -14.29
C ASP A 364 -15.91 12.12 -13.60
N ASP A 365 -17.09 11.68 -13.14
CA ASP A 365 -18.11 12.54 -12.52
C ASP A 365 -17.69 13.08 -11.14
N THR A 366 -16.73 12.43 -10.50
CA THR A 366 -16.18 12.87 -9.21
C THR A 366 -15.13 13.97 -9.37
N SER A 367 -14.65 14.27 -10.59
CA SER A 367 -13.52 15.18 -10.79
C SER A 367 -13.81 16.63 -10.41
N ALA A 368 -12.85 17.26 -9.73
CA ALA A 368 -12.82 18.69 -9.41
C ALA A 368 -12.37 19.56 -10.59
N CYS A 369 -11.67 19.00 -11.60
CA CYS A 369 -11.09 19.82 -12.68
C CYS A 369 -12.11 20.70 -13.43
N PRO A 370 -13.34 20.24 -13.71
CA PRO A 370 -14.36 21.08 -14.36
C PRO A 370 -14.87 22.25 -13.51
N ASP A 371 -14.66 22.23 -12.19
CA ASP A 371 -15.15 23.25 -11.26
C ASP A 371 -14.12 24.37 -10.99
N ILE A 372 -12.89 24.24 -11.52
CA ILE A 372 -11.79 25.21 -11.35
C ILE A 372 -12.11 26.50 -12.12
N THR A 373 -11.89 27.65 -11.48
CA THR A 373 -12.14 28.97 -12.08
C THR A 373 -10.87 29.77 -12.37
N ALA A 374 -9.76 29.43 -11.72
CA ALA A 374 -8.47 30.05 -11.94
C ALA A 374 -7.82 29.58 -13.27
N PRO A 375 -6.89 30.37 -13.84
CA PRO A 375 -6.23 30.02 -15.10
C PRO A 375 -5.16 28.94 -14.87
N VAL A 376 -5.59 27.67 -14.87
CA VAL A 376 -4.71 26.49 -14.82
C VAL A 376 -4.74 25.72 -16.16
N ALA A 377 -3.75 24.88 -16.41
CA ALA A 377 -3.77 24.01 -17.59
C ALA A 377 -4.77 22.86 -17.39
N LEU A 378 -5.89 22.87 -18.13
CA LEU A 378 -6.89 21.80 -18.10
C LEU A 378 -6.71 20.84 -19.27
N HIS A 379 -6.66 19.54 -18.97
CA HIS A 379 -6.49 18.48 -19.97
C HIS A 379 -7.54 17.39 -19.76
N ARG A 380 -8.44 17.27 -20.73
CA ARG A 380 -9.51 16.27 -20.71
C ARG A 380 -9.09 15.04 -21.53
N PHE A 381 -9.19 13.87 -20.91
CA PHE A 381 -8.99 12.57 -21.53
C PHE A 381 -10.33 11.91 -21.84
N GLU A 382 -10.31 10.91 -22.71
CA GLU A 382 -11.39 9.92 -22.75
C GLU A 382 -11.39 9.09 -21.45
N GLY A 383 -12.38 8.22 -21.28
CA GLY A 383 -12.41 7.36 -20.09
C GLY A 383 -12.98 8.01 -18.85
N GLY A 384 -12.86 7.30 -17.73
CA GLY A 384 -13.23 7.78 -16.39
C GLY A 384 -11.99 8.09 -15.55
N HIS A 385 -12.07 7.81 -14.26
CA HIS A 385 -11.09 8.17 -13.23
C HIS A 385 -9.62 7.78 -13.51
N HIS A 386 -9.36 6.75 -14.31
CA HIS A 386 -8.01 6.32 -14.66
C HIS A 386 -7.54 6.84 -16.03
N LEU A 387 -8.15 7.92 -16.54
CA LEU A 387 -7.76 8.62 -17.78
C LEU A 387 -7.66 7.68 -18.98
N ASP A 388 -8.64 6.77 -19.10
CA ASP A 388 -8.70 5.67 -20.08
C ASP A 388 -7.48 4.75 -20.14
N LYS A 389 -6.60 4.81 -19.12
CA LYS A 389 -5.27 4.16 -19.11
C LYS A 389 -4.35 4.69 -20.22
N ASP A 390 -4.56 5.92 -20.69
CA ASP A 390 -3.66 6.60 -21.62
C ASP A 390 -2.40 7.11 -20.88
N TYR A 391 -1.58 6.15 -20.43
CA TYR A 391 -0.38 6.43 -19.65
C TYR A 391 0.63 7.29 -20.44
N ASP A 392 0.72 7.08 -21.76
CA ASP A 392 1.59 7.84 -22.65
C ASP A 392 1.09 9.29 -22.81
N GLY A 393 -0.22 9.49 -22.97
CA GLY A 393 -0.84 10.81 -22.98
C GLY A 393 -0.61 11.56 -21.67
N VAL A 394 -0.84 10.91 -20.53
CA VAL A 394 -0.57 11.50 -19.20
C VAL A 394 0.90 11.91 -19.08
N ALA A 395 1.83 11.01 -19.40
CA ALA A 395 3.26 11.31 -19.34
C ALA A 395 3.64 12.49 -20.25
N ARG A 396 3.11 12.57 -21.47
CA ARG A 396 3.35 13.71 -22.37
C ARG A 396 2.90 15.04 -21.77
N HIS A 397 1.73 15.11 -21.15
CA HIS A 397 1.24 16.34 -20.52
C HIS A 397 2.09 16.75 -19.32
N LEU A 398 2.57 15.79 -18.53
CA LEU A 398 3.49 16.07 -17.40
C LEU A 398 4.85 16.57 -17.90
N LEU A 399 5.38 15.98 -18.97
CA LEU A 399 6.62 16.45 -19.60
C LEU A 399 6.47 17.86 -20.19
N ALA A 400 5.33 18.17 -20.82
CA ALA A 400 5.05 19.51 -21.34
C ALA A 400 4.97 20.56 -20.21
N LEU A 401 4.40 20.18 -19.06
CA LEU A 401 4.41 21.03 -17.86
C LEU A 401 5.84 21.31 -17.39
N ILE A 402 6.72 20.31 -17.40
CA ILE A 402 8.15 20.48 -17.07
C ILE A 402 8.85 21.38 -18.08
N ASP A 403 8.65 21.15 -19.38
CA ASP A 403 9.36 21.84 -20.46
C ASP A 403 9.02 23.33 -20.51
N SER A 404 7.74 23.66 -20.32
CA SER A 404 7.33 25.06 -20.18
C SER A 404 8.01 25.76 -18.99
N ALA A 405 8.45 25.03 -17.96
CA ALA A 405 9.02 25.60 -16.73
C ALA A 405 10.48 25.98 -16.87
N GLN A 406 11.14 25.43 -17.88
CA GLN A 406 12.52 25.74 -18.23
C GLN A 406 12.62 26.93 -19.20
N ALA A 407 11.51 27.33 -19.81
CA ALA A 407 11.45 28.45 -20.76
C ALA A 407 11.22 29.82 -20.10
N GLU A 408 10.87 29.84 -18.81
CA GLU A 408 10.77 31.04 -17.94
C GLU A 408 12.03 31.16 -17.08
#